data_AF-A0A2G6MP10-F1
#
_entry.id   AF-A0A2G6MP10-F1
#
_cell.length_a   1.000
_cell.length_b   1.000
_cell.length_c   1.000
_cell.angle_alpha   90.00
_cell.angle_beta   90.00
_cell.angle_gamma   90.00
#
_symmetry.space_group_name_H-M   'P 1'
#
loop_
_entity.id
_entity.type
_entity.pdbx_description
1 polymer ?
#
loop_
_entity_poly.entity_id
_entity_poly.type
_entity_poly.pdbx_seq_one_letter_code
_entity_poly.pdbx_strand_id
1 'polypeptide(L)'
;MKKFVLLIGMMIVLSFSSTAIALTFEFEDKIDNWGSLGIIGTQQFGVGGFTYTHDISDRVDFAAGEMVTGAVLELDFTNDSWDGDWLGLNYDEHVEYSFDGTNWVYLAEVDNGQYDIAIDIALLNDDGLLTVNLRLQDSGPGVQWASLDHSMLSVTAQTPVPEPTTLFLFGMGILGTARLFRRAKK
;
A
#
# COMPACT_ATOMS: atom_id res chain seq x y z
N MET A 1 -2.30 -8.96 -56.43
CA MET A 1 -1.14 -9.34 -55.58
C MET A 1 -0.82 -8.34 -54.47
N LYS A 2 -0.62 -7.04 -54.73
CA LYS A 2 -0.25 -6.05 -53.69
C LYS A 2 -1.19 -5.98 -52.45
N LYS A 3 -2.51 -6.13 -52.65
CA LYS A 3 -3.51 -6.13 -51.56
C LYS A 3 -3.38 -7.34 -50.62
N PHE A 4 -2.95 -8.49 -51.15
CA PHE A 4 -2.81 -9.74 -50.40
C PHE A 4 -1.59 -9.71 -49.48
N VAL A 5 -0.48 -9.13 -49.95
CA VAL A 5 0.75 -8.95 -49.16
C VAL A 5 0.52 -8.00 -47.98
N LEU A 6 -0.29 -6.95 -48.18
CA LEU A 6 -0.64 -6.01 -47.10
C LEU A 6 -1.46 -6.71 -46.00
N LEU A 7 -2.44 -7.53 -46.40
CA LEU A 7 -3.30 -8.24 -45.45
C LEU A 7 -2.52 -9.25 -44.61
N ILE A 8 -1.62 -10.02 -45.25
CA ILE A 8 -0.73 -10.97 -44.56
C ILE A 8 0.20 -10.22 -43.59
N GLY A 9 0.77 -9.08 -44.01
CA GLY A 9 1.59 -8.26 -43.13
C GLY A 9 0.83 -7.75 -41.89
N MET A 10 -0.42 -7.33 -42.06
CA MET A 10 -1.27 -6.92 -40.94
C MET A 10 -1.58 -8.08 -39.99
N MET A 11 -1.90 -9.27 -40.52
CA MET A 11 -2.13 -10.45 -39.69
C MET A 11 -0.88 -10.86 -38.92
N ILE A 12 0.30 -10.77 -39.53
CA ILE A 12 1.57 -11.06 -38.85
C ILE A 12 1.80 -10.06 -37.70
N VAL A 13 1.60 -8.77 -37.92
CA VAL A 13 1.74 -7.74 -36.87
C VAL A 13 0.73 -7.94 -35.73
N LEU A 14 -0.52 -8.27 -36.05
CA LEU A 14 -1.55 -8.59 -35.06
C LEU A 14 -1.26 -9.92 -34.33
N SER A 15 -0.61 -10.88 -34.97
CA SER A 15 -0.17 -12.11 -34.28
C SER A 15 1.02 -11.90 -33.35
N PHE A 16 1.75 -10.79 -33.51
CA PHE A 16 2.85 -10.37 -32.62
C PHE A 16 2.45 -9.27 -31.64
N SER A 17 1.17 -8.87 -31.56
CA SER A 17 0.72 -8.00 -30.46
C SER A 17 0.67 -8.83 -29.18
N SER A 18 1.81 -8.95 -28.51
CA SER A 18 1.89 -9.51 -27.17
C SER A 18 0.92 -8.76 -26.26
N THR A 19 0.15 -9.49 -25.46
CA THR A 19 -0.61 -8.91 -24.36
C THR A 19 0.38 -8.19 -23.46
N ALA A 20 0.24 -6.87 -23.36
CA ALA A 20 0.99 -6.12 -22.38
C ALA A 20 0.34 -6.43 -21.02
N ILE A 21 1.08 -7.15 -20.17
CA ILE A 21 0.63 -7.59 -18.85
C ILE A 21 1.12 -6.55 -17.86
N ALA A 22 0.25 -6.14 -16.96
CA ALA A 22 0.64 -5.28 -15.87
C ALA A 22 1.52 -6.06 -14.90
N LEU A 23 2.72 -5.56 -14.64
CA LEU A 23 3.58 -6.16 -13.63
C LEU A 23 3.02 -5.79 -12.26
N THR A 24 2.76 -6.81 -11.45
CA THR A 24 2.45 -6.65 -10.04
C THR A 24 3.70 -6.85 -9.22
N PHE A 25 3.85 -6.09 -8.16
CA PHE A 25 4.94 -6.24 -7.19
C PHE A 25 4.41 -6.07 -5.77
N GLU A 26 5.11 -6.67 -4.81
CA GLU A 26 4.75 -6.67 -3.40
C GLU A 26 5.93 -6.14 -2.58
N PHE A 27 5.62 -5.39 -1.51
CA PHE A 27 6.60 -4.90 -0.56
C PHE A 27 5.95 -4.66 0.80
N GLU A 28 6.79 -4.47 1.82
CA GLU A 28 6.39 -4.19 3.20
C GLU A 28 7.01 -2.87 3.63
N ASP A 29 6.22 -2.03 4.30
CA ASP A 29 6.69 -0.88 5.06
C ASP A 29 6.48 -1.14 6.55
N LYS A 30 7.59 -1.25 7.30
CA LYS A 30 7.58 -1.62 8.72
C LYS A 30 8.04 -0.45 9.58
N ILE A 31 7.21 -0.08 10.55
CA ILE A 31 7.54 0.87 11.60
C ILE A 31 7.72 0.07 12.89
N ASP A 32 8.98 -0.06 13.32
CA ASP A 32 9.37 -0.78 14.55
C ASP A 32 10.41 0.00 15.39
N ASN A 33 10.63 1.28 15.06
CA ASN A 33 11.55 2.16 15.75
C ASN A 33 10.80 3.33 16.39
N TRP A 34 10.24 3.06 17.57
CA TRP A 34 9.35 3.97 18.28
C TRP A 34 10.08 5.03 19.15
N GLY A 35 11.42 4.95 19.24
CA GLY A 35 12.22 5.87 20.05
C GLY A 35 12.98 6.93 19.25
N SER A 36 13.01 8.17 19.76
CA SER A 36 13.87 9.28 19.27
C SER A 36 15.38 8.99 19.27
N LEU A 37 15.81 7.87 19.84
CA LEU A 37 17.22 7.48 20.01
C LEU A 37 17.58 6.14 19.34
N GLY A 38 16.70 5.57 18.50
CA GLY A 38 16.99 4.29 17.83
C GLY A 38 17.06 3.10 18.79
N ILE A 39 16.43 3.22 19.97
CA ILE A 39 16.29 2.11 20.89
C ILE A 39 15.10 1.29 20.40
N ILE A 40 15.39 0.13 19.83
CA ILE A 40 14.40 -0.90 19.52
C ILE A 40 13.63 -1.21 20.80
N GLY A 41 12.32 -1.08 20.75
CA GLY A 41 11.42 -1.26 21.88
C GLY A 41 9.99 -1.11 21.41
N THR A 42 9.04 -1.05 22.34
CA THR A 42 7.62 -0.92 22.06
C THR A 42 7.18 0.55 22.14
N GLN A 43 6.18 0.96 21.37
CA GLN A 43 5.53 2.25 21.53
C GLN A 43 4.40 2.13 22.55
N GLN A 44 4.55 2.78 23.69
CA GLN A 44 3.46 2.93 24.64
C GLN A 44 2.53 4.07 24.25
N PHE A 45 1.22 3.85 24.33
CA PHE A 45 0.22 4.88 24.11
C PHE A 45 -0.96 4.72 25.06
N GLY A 46 -1.56 5.83 25.47
CA GLY A 46 -2.69 5.84 26.41
C GLY A 46 -3.98 6.37 25.80
N VAL A 47 -4.87 6.88 26.66
CA VAL A 47 -6.16 7.47 26.26
C VAL A 47 -6.01 8.67 25.31
N GLY A 48 -4.87 9.38 25.37
CA GLY A 48 -4.54 10.46 24.45
C GLY A 48 -4.32 10.01 23.01
N GLY A 49 -4.21 8.71 22.79
CA GLY A 49 -3.95 8.08 21.50
C GLY A 49 -2.50 8.20 21.04
N PHE A 50 -2.23 7.55 19.92
CA PHE A 50 -0.97 7.58 19.21
C PHE A 50 -1.24 7.62 17.71
N THR A 51 -0.50 8.46 17.00
CA THR A 51 -0.66 8.67 15.57
C THR A 51 0.69 8.54 14.89
N TYR A 52 0.71 7.78 13.80
CA TYR A 52 1.87 7.62 12.93
C TYR A 52 1.41 7.45 11.48
N THR A 53 2.36 7.50 10.56
CA THR A 53 2.07 7.45 9.12
C THR A 53 3.01 6.47 8.44
N HIS A 54 2.44 5.57 7.66
CA HIS A 54 3.16 4.80 6.65
C HIS A 54 3.27 5.65 5.37
N ASP A 55 4.45 5.68 4.77
CA ASP A 55 4.73 6.41 3.52
C ASP A 55 5.30 5.42 2.50
N ILE A 56 4.55 5.17 1.44
CA ILE A 56 4.93 4.23 0.38
C ILE A 56 5.35 4.94 -0.91
N SER A 57 5.48 6.27 -0.87
CA SER A 57 5.81 7.09 -2.03
C SER A 57 7.24 6.89 -2.55
N ASP A 58 8.11 6.31 -1.74
CA ASP A 58 9.45 5.87 -2.15
C ASP A 58 9.44 4.55 -2.93
N ARG A 59 8.36 3.76 -2.82
CA ARG A 59 8.20 2.44 -3.46
C ARG A 59 7.22 2.42 -4.62
N VAL A 60 6.20 3.28 -4.60
CA VAL A 60 5.18 3.36 -5.65
C VAL A 60 5.30 4.70 -6.38
N ASP A 61 5.59 4.64 -7.68
CA ASP A 61 5.67 5.83 -8.53
C ASP A 61 4.28 6.22 -9.06
N PHE A 62 3.50 6.88 -8.19
CA PHE A 62 2.18 7.40 -8.55
C PHE A 62 2.24 8.39 -9.73
N ALA A 63 3.37 9.10 -9.91
CA ALA A 63 3.55 10.02 -11.04
C ALA A 63 3.74 9.28 -12.38
N ALA A 64 4.33 8.08 -12.35
CA ALA A 64 4.38 7.18 -13.49
C ALA A 64 3.04 6.47 -13.76
N GLY A 65 2.07 6.58 -12.84
CA GLY A 65 0.75 5.95 -12.92
C GLY A 65 0.69 4.56 -12.29
N GLU A 66 1.65 4.22 -11.43
CA GLU A 66 1.55 3.03 -10.58
C GLU A 66 0.38 3.19 -9.60
N MET A 67 -0.23 2.06 -9.25
CA MET A 67 -1.39 2.05 -8.34
C MET A 67 -1.28 0.89 -7.37
N VAL A 68 -1.70 1.13 -6.13
CA VAL A 68 -1.92 0.10 -5.12
C VAL A 68 -3.17 -0.70 -5.47
N THR A 69 -3.07 -2.02 -5.45
CA THR A 69 -4.15 -2.96 -5.77
C THR A 69 -4.57 -3.83 -4.59
N GLY A 70 -3.75 -3.87 -3.53
CA GLY A 70 -4.08 -4.53 -2.26
C GLY A 70 -3.20 -4.00 -1.13
N ALA A 71 -3.75 -3.93 0.08
CA ALA A 71 -3.01 -3.52 1.26
C ALA A 71 -3.59 -4.15 2.53
N VAL A 72 -2.71 -4.61 3.42
CA VAL A 72 -3.03 -5.16 4.74
C VAL A 72 -2.10 -4.52 5.76
N LEU A 73 -2.66 -4.03 6.86
CA LEU A 73 -1.92 -3.51 7.99
C LEU A 73 -1.92 -4.55 9.12
N GLU A 74 -0.74 -4.98 9.52
CA GLU A 74 -0.52 -5.79 10.71
C GLU A 74 -0.17 -4.87 11.89
N LEU A 75 -0.89 -5.01 13.00
CA LEU A 75 -0.55 -4.40 14.29
C LEU A 75 -0.15 -5.50 15.27
N ASP A 76 1.04 -5.39 15.86
CA ASP A 76 1.58 -6.36 16.81
C ASP A 76 1.69 -5.77 18.21
N PHE A 77 1.08 -6.44 19.21
CA PHE A 77 1.09 -6.09 20.63
C PHE A 77 1.77 -7.17 21.50
N THR A 78 2.49 -8.12 20.89
CA THR A 78 2.99 -9.36 21.53
C THR A 78 3.92 -9.17 22.74
N ASN A 79 4.61 -8.03 22.88
CA ASN A 79 5.45 -7.72 24.05
C ASN A 79 4.78 -6.81 25.08
N ASP A 80 3.46 -6.64 25.05
CA ASP A 80 2.78 -6.29 26.30
C ASP A 80 2.85 -7.50 27.25
N SER A 81 3.51 -7.31 28.38
CA SER A 81 3.86 -8.40 29.29
C SER A 81 3.41 -8.11 30.72
N TRP A 82 2.61 -7.06 30.89
CA TRP A 82 2.15 -6.61 32.19
C TRP A 82 0.63 -6.66 32.32
N ASP A 83 0.11 -7.89 32.30
CA ASP A 83 -1.32 -8.15 32.58
C ASP A 83 -1.41 -8.62 34.04
N GLY A 84 -0.98 -7.75 34.94
CA GLY A 84 -0.99 -8.07 36.36
C GLY A 84 -2.37 -7.78 36.92
N ASP A 85 -3.19 -8.82 37.18
CA ASP A 85 -4.35 -8.73 38.07
C ASP A 85 -3.87 -8.43 39.51
N TRP A 86 -3.42 -7.20 39.70
CA TRP A 86 -2.93 -6.68 40.95
C TRP A 86 -4.13 -6.11 41.69
N LEU A 87 -4.63 -6.86 42.66
CA LEU A 87 -5.76 -6.52 43.55
C LEU A 87 -7.17 -6.72 42.98
N GLY A 88 -7.38 -7.57 41.98
CA GLY A 88 -8.73 -7.83 41.42
C GLY A 88 -9.22 -6.70 40.52
N LEU A 89 -8.30 -5.88 40.00
CA LEU A 89 -8.59 -4.84 39.04
C LEU A 89 -8.43 -5.45 37.66
N ASN A 90 -9.46 -5.25 36.82
CA ASN A 90 -9.37 -5.66 35.43
C ASN A 90 -8.50 -4.66 34.67
N TYR A 91 -7.47 -5.17 33.99
CA TYR A 91 -6.53 -4.41 33.18
C TYR A 91 -6.74 -4.61 31.67
N ASP A 92 -7.90 -5.13 31.24
CA ASP A 92 -8.19 -5.29 29.81
C ASP A 92 -7.93 -4.00 29.00
N GLU A 93 -6.99 -4.08 28.06
CA GLU A 93 -6.57 -2.98 27.20
C GLU A 93 -7.33 -3.01 25.88
N HIS A 94 -8.48 -2.36 25.86
CA HIS A 94 -9.30 -2.26 24.65
C HIS A 94 -8.76 -1.18 23.71
N VAL A 95 -8.35 -1.56 22.49
CA VAL A 95 -7.85 -0.62 21.48
C VAL A 95 -8.87 -0.36 20.39
N GLU A 96 -8.96 0.90 19.99
CA GLU A 96 -9.61 1.34 18.77
C GLU A 96 -8.58 1.90 17.78
N TYR A 97 -8.83 1.73 16.49
CA TYR A 97 -8.04 2.31 15.43
C TYR A 97 -8.88 3.18 14.49
N SER A 98 -8.24 4.13 13.81
CA SER A 98 -8.84 4.84 12.67
C SER A 98 -7.77 5.21 11.64
N PHE A 99 -8.16 5.20 10.37
CA PHE A 99 -7.31 5.62 9.25
C PHE A 99 -7.68 7.03 8.81
N ASP A 100 -6.70 7.90 8.60
CA ASP A 100 -6.84 9.28 8.09
C ASP A 100 -7.92 10.11 8.80
N GLY A 101 -8.06 9.91 10.12
CA GLY A 101 -9.03 10.62 10.95
C GLY A 101 -10.50 10.26 10.67
N THR A 102 -10.74 9.11 10.05
CA THR A 102 -12.09 8.56 9.82
C THR A 102 -12.71 7.98 11.11
N ASN A 103 -13.75 7.15 10.99
CA ASN A 103 -14.44 6.57 12.13
C ASN A 103 -13.50 5.63 12.91
N TRP A 104 -13.58 5.71 14.24
CA TRP A 104 -12.93 4.75 15.12
C TRP A 104 -13.60 3.39 15.02
N VAL A 105 -12.80 2.35 14.88
CA VAL A 105 -13.20 0.95 14.83
C VAL A 105 -12.57 0.25 16.02
N TYR A 106 -13.39 -0.50 16.76
CA TYR A 106 -12.92 -1.37 17.83
C TYR A 106 -12.08 -2.49 17.24
N LEU A 107 -10.85 -2.64 17.75
CA LEU A 107 -9.94 -3.71 17.37
C LEU A 107 -10.25 -4.96 18.20
N ALA A 108 -9.80 -4.94 19.45
CA ALA A 108 -9.89 -6.01 20.43
C ALA A 108 -9.41 -5.50 21.80
N GLU A 109 -9.45 -6.38 22.79
CA GLU A 109 -8.53 -6.34 23.93
C GLU A 109 -7.16 -6.83 23.43
N VAL A 110 -6.07 -6.11 23.72
CA VAL A 110 -4.76 -6.27 23.06
C VAL A 110 -3.60 -6.60 24.01
N ASP A 111 -3.74 -7.61 24.86
CA ASP A 111 -2.64 -8.07 25.74
C ASP A 111 -1.46 -8.66 24.93
N ASN A 112 -1.74 -9.65 24.06
CA ASN A 112 -0.69 -10.36 23.31
C ASN A 112 -1.20 -10.86 21.94
N GLY A 113 -1.59 -9.90 21.11
CA GLY A 113 -2.25 -10.15 19.84
C GLY A 113 -1.53 -9.57 18.64
N GLN A 114 -1.67 -10.25 17.50
CA GLN A 114 -1.35 -9.74 16.18
C GLN A 114 -2.64 -9.63 15.36
N TYR A 115 -2.82 -8.50 14.69
CA TYR A 115 -4.07 -8.17 14.02
C TYR A 115 -3.85 -7.71 12.58
N ASP A 116 -4.39 -8.46 11.64
CA ASP A 116 -4.41 -8.12 10.22
C ASP A 116 -5.67 -7.33 9.86
N ILE A 117 -5.48 -6.12 9.34
CA ILE A 117 -6.55 -5.19 8.99
C ILE A 117 -6.47 -4.88 7.50
N ALA A 118 -7.53 -5.23 6.76
CA ALA A 118 -7.64 -4.88 5.35
C ALA A 118 -7.81 -3.36 5.20
N ILE A 119 -6.97 -2.74 4.37
CA ILE A 119 -6.98 -1.30 4.12
C ILE A 119 -7.78 -0.99 2.86
N ASP A 120 -8.55 0.11 2.92
CA ASP A 120 -9.13 0.68 1.71
C ASP A 120 -8.01 1.31 0.87
N ILE A 121 -7.67 0.66 -0.24
CA ILE A 121 -6.61 1.11 -1.16
C ILE A 121 -6.87 2.50 -1.75
N ALA A 122 -8.09 3.04 -1.67
CA ALA A 122 -8.37 4.41 -2.07
C ALA A 122 -7.63 5.44 -1.22
N LEU A 123 -7.37 5.14 0.06
CA LEU A 123 -6.60 6.00 0.96
C LEU A 123 -5.15 6.10 0.48
N LEU A 124 -4.50 4.95 0.25
CA LEU A 124 -3.12 4.89 -0.24
C LEU A 124 -2.94 5.45 -1.66
N ASN A 125 -3.93 5.30 -2.54
CA ASN A 125 -3.86 5.82 -3.90
C ASN A 125 -4.11 7.34 -4.01
N ASP A 126 -4.47 8.04 -2.92
CA ASP A 126 -4.64 9.50 -2.94
C ASP A 126 -3.29 10.22 -2.93
N ASP A 127 -2.44 9.90 -1.96
CA ASP A 127 -1.14 10.55 -1.76
C ASP A 127 0.02 9.62 -1.39
N GLY A 128 -0.22 8.30 -1.33
CA GLY A 128 0.78 7.32 -0.91
C GLY A 128 1.02 7.27 0.60
N LEU A 129 0.18 7.94 1.39
CA LEU A 129 0.29 7.97 2.84
C LEU A 129 -0.89 7.21 3.47
N LEU A 130 -0.63 6.57 4.61
CA LEU A 130 -1.68 6.01 5.46
C LEU A 130 -1.42 6.45 6.89
N THR A 131 -2.26 7.36 7.39
CA THR A 131 -2.17 7.81 8.78
C THR A 131 -2.98 6.87 9.67
N VAL A 132 -2.29 6.18 10.57
CA VAL A 132 -2.90 5.28 11.54
C VAL A 132 -3.01 6.01 12.87
N ASN A 133 -4.21 6.01 13.44
CA ASN A 133 -4.47 6.52 14.78
C ASN A 133 -4.92 5.35 15.65
N LEU A 134 -4.29 5.21 16.81
CA LEU A 134 -4.63 4.22 17.83
C LEU A 134 -5.05 4.95 19.11
N ARG A 135 -5.96 4.36 19.88
CA ARG A 135 -6.27 4.84 21.23
C ARG A 135 -6.83 3.73 22.09
N LEU A 136 -6.75 3.92 23.40
CA LEU A 136 -7.48 3.09 24.36
C LEU A 136 -8.96 3.53 24.43
N GLN A 137 -9.85 2.54 24.35
CA GLN A 137 -11.28 2.72 24.61
C GLN A 137 -11.52 2.58 26.10
N ASP A 138 -11.98 3.68 26.74
CA ASP A 138 -12.43 3.82 28.14
C ASP A 138 -12.05 2.63 29.04
N SER A 139 -10.75 2.46 29.19
CA SER A 139 -10.16 1.34 29.89
C SER A 139 -10.35 1.61 31.39
N GLY A 140 -10.70 0.58 32.16
CA GLY A 140 -11.04 0.74 33.58
C GLY A 140 -9.98 1.52 34.38
N PRO A 141 -10.24 1.87 35.65
CA PRO A 141 -9.36 2.75 36.44
C PRO A 141 -7.90 2.28 36.60
N GLY A 142 -7.58 1.04 36.21
CA GLY A 142 -6.24 0.45 36.24
C GLY A 142 -5.40 0.68 34.97
N VAL A 143 -6.02 0.78 33.80
CA VAL A 143 -5.29 0.79 32.52
C VAL A 143 -5.03 2.21 32.07
N GLN A 144 -3.77 2.49 31.75
CA GLN A 144 -3.36 3.82 31.29
C GLN A 144 -2.58 3.80 29.98
N TRP A 145 -2.13 2.63 29.53
CA TRP A 145 -1.32 2.48 28.33
C TRP A 145 -1.46 1.06 27.74
N ALA A 146 -1.18 0.93 26.45
CA ALA A 146 -0.90 -0.32 25.75
C ALA A 146 0.40 -0.18 24.94
N SER A 147 1.05 -1.29 24.61
CA SER A 147 2.32 -1.33 23.90
C SER A 147 2.18 -1.88 22.47
N LEU A 148 2.51 -1.06 21.48
CA LEU A 148 2.63 -1.50 20.08
C LEU A 148 4.08 -1.89 19.78
N ASP A 149 4.33 -3.14 19.41
CA ASP A 149 5.65 -3.67 19.05
C ASP A 149 6.11 -3.20 17.68
N HIS A 150 5.25 -3.39 16.68
CA HIS A 150 5.46 -2.86 15.34
C HIS A 150 4.12 -2.66 14.63
N SER A 151 4.20 -1.87 13.58
CA SER A 151 3.16 -1.74 12.56
C SER A 151 3.78 -2.09 11.22
N MET A 152 3.17 -3.01 10.49
CA MET A 152 3.67 -3.45 9.18
C MET A 152 2.57 -3.33 8.14
N LEU A 153 2.82 -2.53 7.10
CA LEU A 153 1.93 -2.38 5.96
C LEU A 153 2.45 -3.21 4.80
N SER A 154 1.77 -4.32 4.50
CA SER A 154 2.03 -5.15 3.33
C SER A 154 1.21 -4.63 2.14
N VAL A 155 1.89 -4.30 1.05
CA VAL A 155 1.28 -3.66 -0.14
C VAL A 155 1.52 -4.49 -1.39
N THR A 156 0.47 -4.64 -2.19
CA THR A 156 0.56 -5.08 -3.59
C THR A 156 0.28 -3.89 -4.49
N ALA A 157 1.17 -3.62 -5.43
CA ALA A 157 1.05 -2.53 -6.40
C ALA A 157 1.21 -3.06 -7.82
N GLN A 158 0.82 -2.22 -8.79
CA GLN A 158 0.80 -2.57 -10.20
C GLN A 158 1.36 -1.41 -11.05
N THR A 159 2.26 -1.75 -11.97
CA THR A 159 2.76 -0.79 -12.96
C THR A 159 1.73 -0.59 -14.07
N PRO A 160 1.51 0.65 -14.55
CA PRO A 160 0.59 0.89 -15.63
C PRO A 160 1.12 0.29 -16.92
N VAL A 161 0.21 -0.23 -17.73
CA VAL A 161 0.54 -0.81 -19.02
C VAL A 161 0.25 0.23 -20.10
N PRO A 162 1.19 0.54 -20.98
CA PRO A 162 0.89 1.36 -22.15
C PRO A 162 -0.25 0.74 -22.93
N GLU A 163 -1.32 1.51 -23.16
CA GLU A 163 -2.45 1.01 -23.93
C GLU A 163 -1.97 0.50 -25.29
N PRO A 164 -2.46 -0.65 -25.77
CA PRO A 164 -2.09 -1.19 -27.07
C PRO A 164 -2.27 -0.18 -28.21
N THR A 165 -3.27 0.68 -28.10
CA THR A 165 -3.58 1.80 -28.99
C THR A 165 -2.45 2.83 -29.05
N THR A 166 -1.84 3.16 -27.91
CA THR A 166 -0.72 4.11 -27.84
C THR A 166 0.52 3.53 -28.51
N LEU A 167 0.83 2.25 -28.27
CA LEU A 167 1.91 1.54 -28.95
C LEU A 167 1.67 1.44 -30.46
N PHE A 168 0.43 1.12 -30.86
CA PHE A 168 0.04 1.08 -32.26
C PHE A 168 0.17 2.44 -32.94
N LEU A 169 -0.31 3.51 -32.30
CA LEU A 169 -0.21 4.87 -32.82
C LEU A 169 1.26 5.28 -32.99
N PHE A 170 2.10 4.96 -32.01
CA PHE A 170 3.54 5.23 -32.07
C PHE A 170 4.19 4.47 -33.23
N GLY A 171 3.87 3.18 -33.38
CA GLY A 171 4.33 2.36 -34.50
C GLY A 171 3.90 2.91 -35.86
N MET A 172 2.64 3.31 -36.00
CA MET A 172 2.12 3.93 -37.22
C MET A 172 2.75 5.30 -37.51
N GLY A 173 3.04 6.09 -36.46
CA GLY A 173 3.74 7.36 -36.56
C GLY A 173 5.16 7.19 -37.14
N ILE A 174 5.91 6.22 -36.63
CA ILE A 174 7.26 5.89 -37.14
C ILE A 174 7.21 5.43 -38.60
N LEU A 175 6.25 4.58 -38.95
CA LEU A 175 6.08 4.13 -40.35
C LEU A 175 5.72 5.29 -41.28
N GLY A 176 4.90 6.24 -40.81
CA GLY A 176 4.54 7.46 -41.52
C GLY A 176 5.75 8.35 -41.80
N THR A 177 6.56 8.64 -40.77
CA THR A 177 7.76 9.49 -40.90
C THR A 177 8.83 8.86 -41.80
N ALA A 178 9.06 7.55 -41.67
CA ALA A 178 9.99 6.81 -42.55
C ALA A 178 9.60 6.94 -44.03
N ARG A 179 8.30 6.91 -44.35
CA ARG A 179 7.81 7.10 -45.72
C ARG A 179 8.04 8.52 -46.24
N LEU A 180 7.88 9.54 -45.39
CA LEU A 180 8.14 10.94 -45.75
C LEU A 180 9.62 11.17 -46.06
N PHE A 181 10.53 10.68 -45.22
CA PHE A 181 11.98 10.78 -45.46
C PHE A 181 12.42 10.10 -46.76
N ARG A 182 11.80 8.96 -47.09
CA ARG A 182 12.09 8.24 -48.35
C ARG A 182 11.64 9.00 -49.59
N ARG A 183 10.62 9.85 -49.49
CA ARG A 183 10.17 10.72 -50.58
C ARG A 183 11.06 11.95 -50.73
N ALA A 184 11.55 12.53 -49.64
CA ALA A 184 12.42 13.72 -49.67
C ALA A 184 13.80 13.47 -50.29
N LYS A 185 14.26 12.22 -50.38
CA LYS A 185 15.53 11.83 -51.04
C LYS A 185 15.41 11.55 -52.55
N LYS A 186 14.21 11.61 -53.12
CA LYS A 186 13.98 11.49 -54.57
C LYS A 186 13.69 12.84 -55.17
#